data_AF-A0A3N0YAK7-F1
#
_entry.id   AF-A0A3N0YAK7-F1
#
_cell.length_a   1.000
_cell.length_b   1.000
_cell.length_c   1.000
_cell.angle_alpha   90.00
_cell.angle_beta   90.00
_cell.angle_gamma   90.00
#
_symmetry.space_group_name_H-M   'P 1'
#
loop_
_entity.id
_entity.type
_entity.pdbx_description
1 polymer ?
#
loop_
_entity_poly.entity_id
_entity_poly.type
_entity_poly.pdbx_seq_one_letter_code
_entity_poly.pdbx_strand_id
1 'polypeptide(L)'
;MDDTILSLKAQLLEREREIAALKKKLHQVEKGSSILTELQEKVNNLSPLKSNTTLSNNDIMRYSRQLLLPELGVKGQVAMSNISVLVVGCGGLGCPLAQYLAAAGIGRLGLLDYDVVELSNLHRQVLHSELTQGQPKALSAAQAISRLNSMVQCVPYHLKLSRENAIQLIQQYPLINCY
;
A
#
# COMPACT_ATOMS: atom_id res chain seq x y z
N MET A 1 10.17 -10.37 -59.36
CA MET A 1 11.14 -10.64 -58.26
C MET A 1 11.19 -9.47 -57.30
N ASP A 2 11.19 -8.22 -57.78
CA ASP A 2 11.19 -7.03 -56.92
C ASP A 2 9.93 -6.83 -56.07
N ASP A 3 8.72 -7.09 -56.59
CA ASP A 3 7.48 -6.93 -55.81
C ASP A 3 7.38 -7.86 -54.60
N THR A 4 7.93 -9.07 -54.73
CA THR A 4 7.97 -10.05 -53.64
C THR A 4 8.95 -9.62 -52.55
N ILE A 5 10.08 -9.02 -52.94
CA ILE A 5 11.08 -8.48 -52.01
C ILE A 5 10.53 -7.25 -51.28
N LEU A 6 9.77 -6.40 -51.98
CA LEU A 6 9.11 -5.23 -51.40
C LEU A 6 8.04 -5.62 -50.37
N SER A 7 7.21 -6.64 -50.68
CA SER A 7 6.17 -7.11 -49.75
C SER A 7 6.77 -7.81 -48.51
N LEU A 8 7.83 -8.60 -48.67
CA LEU A 8 8.57 -9.21 -47.56
C LEU A 8 9.23 -8.17 -46.66
N LYS A 9 9.79 -7.10 -47.22
CA LYS A 9 10.36 -5.98 -46.45
C LYS A 9 9.28 -5.24 -45.65
N ALA A 10 8.10 -5.04 -46.22
CA ALA A 10 6.98 -4.42 -45.51
C ALA A 10 6.50 -5.30 -44.33
N GLN A 11 6.41 -6.62 -44.54
CA GLN A 11 6.05 -7.58 -43.49
C GLN A 11 7.07 -7.63 -42.36
N LEU A 12 8.37 -7.60 -42.67
CA LEU A 12 9.44 -7.52 -41.66
C LEU A 12 9.29 -6.28 -40.79
N LEU A 13 9.05 -5.12 -41.40
CA LEU A 13 8.91 -3.86 -40.68
C LEU A 13 7.67 -3.84 -39.76
N GLU A 14 6.58 -4.47 -40.19
CA GLU A 14 5.38 -4.62 -39.36
C GLU A 14 5.61 -5.55 -38.16
N ARG A 15 6.30 -6.67 -38.38
CA ARG A 15 6.67 -7.60 -37.31
C ARG A 15 7.66 -7.01 -36.32
N GLU A 16 8.62 -6.19 -36.77
CA GLU A 16 9.53 -5.46 -35.88
C GLU A 16 8.77 -4.47 -34.97
N ARG A 17 7.76 -3.78 -35.51
CA ARG A 17 6.89 -2.89 -34.71
C ARG A 17 6.08 -3.68 -33.68
N GLU A 18 5.53 -4.82 -34.07
CA GLU A 18 4.77 -5.71 -33.18
C GLU A 18 5.65 -6.24 -32.05
N ILE A 19 6.86 -6.70 -32.36
CA ILE A 19 7.86 -7.16 -31.36
C ILE A 19 8.23 -6.02 -30.41
N ALA A 20 8.43 -4.80 -30.90
CA ALA A 20 8.75 -3.64 -30.06
C ALA A 20 7.59 -3.31 -29.08
N ALA A 21 6.34 -3.36 -29.57
CA ALA A 21 5.15 -3.14 -28.73
C ALA A 21 4.98 -4.23 -27.67
N LEU A 22 5.19 -5.50 -28.03
CA LEU A 22 5.12 -6.64 -27.11
C LEU A 22 6.23 -6.59 -26.06
N LYS A 23 7.48 -6.25 -26.43
CA LYS A 23 8.58 -6.03 -25.48
C LYS A 23 8.26 -4.92 -24.47
N LYS A 24 7.62 -3.84 -24.92
CA LYS A 24 7.19 -2.74 -24.05
C LYS A 24 6.12 -3.19 -23.05
N LYS A 25 5.13 -3.98 -23.50
CA LYS A 25 4.13 -4.59 -22.62
C LYS A 25 4.76 -5.58 -21.64
N LEU A 26 5.68 -6.44 -22.10
CA LEU A 26 6.41 -7.38 -21.26
C LEU A 26 7.17 -6.62 -20.15
N HIS A 27 7.89 -5.56 -20.49
CA HIS A 27 8.62 -4.77 -19.50
C HIS A 27 7.70 -4.07 -18.48
N GLN A 28 6.49 -3.65 -18.89
CA GLN A 28 5.48 -3.13 -17.97
C GLN A 28 4.95 -4.23 -17.03
N VAL A 29 4.70 -5.43 -17.57
CA VAL A 29 4.25 -6.59 -16.78
C VAL A 29 5.37 -7.08 -15.85
N GLU A 30 6.63 -7.11 -16.29
CA GLU A 30 7.79 -7.47 -15.46
C GLU A 30 8.03 -6.45 -14.35
N LYS A 31 7.85 -5.14 -14.60
CA LYS A 31 7.88 -4.13 -13.53
C LYS A 31 6.72 -4.29 -12.54
N GLY A 32 5.51 -4.54 -13.03
CA GLY A 32 4.35 -4.83 -12.18
C GLY A 32 4.53 -6.12 -11.38
N SER A 33 5.09 -7.15 -12.01
CA SER A 33 5.43 -8.44 -11.42
C SER A 33 6.53 -8.28 -10.39
N SER A 34 7.61 -7.54 -10.65
CA SER A 34 8.67 -7.26 -9.67
C SER A 34 8.16 -6.54 -8.43
N ILE A 35 7.21 -5.60 -8.58
CA ILE A 35 6.55 -4.93 -7.44
C ILE A 35 5.64 -5.92 -6.69
N LEU A 36 4.96 -6.83 -7.39
CA LEU A 36 4.18 -7.93 -6.80
C LEU A 36 5.08 -8.97 -6.10
N THR A 37 6.29 -9.25 -6.60
CA THR A 37 7.27 -10.16 -5.98
C THR A 37 7.90 -9.53 -4.74
N GLU A 38 7.97 -8.19 -4.66
CA GLU A 38 8.38 -7.45 -3.46
C GLU A 38 7.25 -7.27 -2.44
N LEU A 39 5.98 -7.49 -2.81
CA LEU A 39 4.88 -7.62 -1.85
C LEU A 39 5.07 -8.94 -1.11
N GLN A 40 5.67 -8.83 0.07
CA GLN A 40 6.30 -9.94 0.74
C GLN A 40 5.29 -11.08 1.00
N GLU A 41 5.43 -12.19 0.26
CA GLU A 41 4.79 -13.48 0.54
C GLU A 41 5.20 -14.05 1.91
N LYS A 42 6.17 -13.43 2.59
CA LYS A 42 6.66 -13.80 3.91
C LYS A 42 6.64 -12.60 4.85
N VAL A 43 6.28 -12.86 6.09
CA VAL A 43 6.40 -11.88 7.17
C VAL A 43 7.88 -11.64 7.42
N ASN A 44 8.37 -10.45 7.09
CA ASN A 44 9.72 -10.04 7.45
C ASN A 44 9.73 -9.38 8.82
N ASN A 45 10.86 -9.48 9.52
CA ASN A 45 11.05 -8.78 10.78
C ASN A 45 11.25 -7.29 10.50
N LEU A 46 10.31 -6.47 10.95
CA LEU A 46 10.40 -5.03 10.83
C LEU A 46 11.45 -4.47 11.79
N SER A 47 12.16 -3.44 11.33
CA SER A 47 12.98 -2.63 12.22
C SER A 47 12.11 -1.95 13.29
N PRO A 48 12.64 -1.72 14.50
CA PRO A 48 11.94 -0.97 15.53
C PRO A 48 11.45 0.38 14.98
N LEU A 49 10.24 0.77 15.35
CA LEU A 49 9.73 2.08 14.98
C LEU A 49 10.61 3.15 15.61
N LYS A 50 10.98 4.18 14.83
CA LYS A 50 11.77 5.29 15.34
C LYS A 50 10.95 6.03 16.38
N SER A 51 11.39 5.98 17.64
CA SER A 51 10.73 6.72 18.71
C SER A 51 10.95 8.21 18.53
N ASN A 52 9.86 8.96 18.45
CA ASN A 52 9.84 10.42 18.51
C ASN A 52 9.57 10.87 19.94
N THR A 53 10.29 11.88 20.39
CA THR A 53 10.10 12.53 21.71
C THR A 53 9.48 13.93 21.57
N THR A 54 9.52 14.51 20.38
CA THR A 54 9.03 15.84 20.06
C THR A 54 8.34 15.84 18.69
N LEU A 55 7.50 16.85 18.44
CA LEU A 55 6.85 17.07 17.15
C LEU A 55 7.68 18.05 16.32
N SER A 56 7.81 17.77 15.02
CA SER A 56 8.38 18.75 14.08
C SER A 56 7.40 19.88 13.80
N ASN A 57 7.86 20.98 13.18
CA ASN A 57 6.97 22.05 12.75
C ASN A 57 5.89 21.55 11.77
N ASN A 58 6.22 20.58 10.92
CA ASN A 58 5.27 19.98 9.99
C ASN A 58 4.20 19.15 10.72
N ASP A 59 4.58 18.42 11.77
CA ASP A 59 3.64 17.69 12.63
C ASP A 59 2.69 18.67 13.33
N ILE A 60 3.23 19.74 13.92
CA ILE A 60 2.43 20.75 14.62
C ILE A 60 1.42 21.39 13.68
N MET A 61 1.85 21.74 12.46
CA MET A 61 0.96 22.32 11.45
C MET A 61 -0.14 21.33 11.04
N ARG A 62 0.22 20.07 10.74
CA ARG A 62 -0.72 19.04 10.29
C ARG A 62 -1.74 18.66 11.36
N TYR A 63 -1.30 18.45 12.60
CA TYR A 63 -2.12 17.98 13.71
C TYR A 63 -2.67 19.11 14.60
N SER A 64 -2.48 20.38 14.20
CA SER A 64 -2.86 21.56 14.97
C SER A 64 -4.24 21.47 15.65
N ARG A 65 -5.27 21.00 14.92
CA ARG A 65 -6.63 20.82 15.47
C ARG A 65 -6.75 19.68 16.48
N GLN A 66 -5.98 18.61 16.32
CA GLN A 66 -5.94 17.47 17.23
C GLN A 66 -5.20 17.87 18.53
N LEU A 67 -4.16 18.69 18.41
CA LEU A 67 -3.37 19.20 19.55
C LEU A 67 -4.17 20.11 20.50
N LEU A 68 -5.28 20.69 20.04
CA LEU A 68 -6.16 21.52 20.87
C LEU A 68 -7.01 20.70 21.85
N LEU A 69 -7.16 19.39 21.62
CA LEU A 69 -7.94 18.52 22.48
C LEU A 69 -7.17 18.28 23.80
N PRO A 70 -7.74 18.61 24.97
CA PRO A 70 -7.06 18.46 26.26
C PRO A 70 -6.58 17.04 26.54
N GLU A 71 -7.33 16.03 26.07
CA GLU A 71 -7.05 14.61 26.27
C GLU A 71 -5.88 14.12 25.41
N LEU A 72 -5.57 14.82 24.31
CA LEU A 72 -4.49 14.46 23.40
C LEU A 72 -3.28 15.36 23.63
N GLY A 73 -3.40 16.65 23.29
CA GLY A 73 -2.30 17.60 23.33
C GLY A 73 -1.04 17.11 22.58
N VAL A 74 0.09 17.76 22.88
CA VAL A 74 1.39 17.38 22.29
C VAL A 74 1.84 15.99 22.74
N LYS A 75 1.63 15.65 24.04
CA LYS A 75 2.07 14.37 24.59
C LYS A 75 1.35 13.19 23.94
N GLY A 76 0.03 13.30 23.76
CA GLY A 76 -0.78 12.29 23.10
C GLY A 76 -0.38 12.12 21.63
N GLN A 77 -0.17 13.22 20.90
CA GLN A 77 0.27 13.13 19.51
C GLN A 77 1.65 12.46 19.36
N VAL A 78 2.61 12.79 20.23
CA VAL A 78 3.92 12.12 20.28
C VAL A 78 3.73 10.62 20.56
N ALA A 79 2.89 10.27 21.53
CA ALA A 79 2.57 8.87 21.82
C ALA A 79 1.97 8.16 20.59
N MET A 80 1.01 8.76 19.89
CA MET A 80 0.42 8.19 18.67
C MET A 80 1.46 7.93 17.58
N SER A 81 2.40 8.86 17.39
CA SER A 81 3.48 8.70 16.40
C SER A 81 4.44 7.54 16.72
N ASN A 82 4.41 7.01 17.94
CA ASN A 82 5.22 5.88 18.39
C ASN A 82 4.45 4.55 18.41
N ILE A 83 3.18 4.54 18.01
CA ILE A 83 2.37 3.32 17.97
C ILE A 83 2.44 2.67 16.59
N SER A 84 2.45 1.35 16.56
CA SER A 84 2.19 0.55 15.36
C SER A 84 0.87 -0.20 15.47
N VAL A 85 0.10 -0.25 14.38
CA VAL A 85 -1.17 -0.97 14.31
C VAL A 85 -1.18 -1.90 13.11
N LEU A 86 -1.63 -3.14 13.29
CA LEU A 86 -1.92 -4.08 12.19
C LEU A 86 -3.42 -4.06 11.88
N VAL A 87 -3.76 -3.74 10.63
CA VAL A 87 -5.11 -3.83 10.09
C VAL A 87 -5.21 -5.11 9.26
N VAL A 88 -6.00 -6.06 9.75
CA VAL A 88 -6.29 -7.32 9.05
C VAL A 88 -7.54 -7.12 8.20
N GLY A 89 -7.37 -7.21 6.89
CA GLY A 89 -8.39 -6.91 5.88
C GLY A 89 -8.41 -5.42 5.53
N CYS A 90 -8.15 -5.10 4.27
CA CYS A 90 -8.22 -3.76 3.66
C CYS A 90 -9.55 -3.54 2.93
N GLY A 91 -10.61 -4.24 3.33
CA GLY A 91 -11.95 -4.13 2.76
C GLY A 91 -12.81 -3.00 3.36
N GLY A 92 -14.11 -3.22 3.45
CA GLY A 92 -15.08 -2.17 3.84
C GLY A 92 -14.90 -1.61 5.25
N LEU A 93 -14.35 -2.40 6.18
CA LEU A 93 -14.04 -1.97 7.55
C LEU A 93 -12.61 -1.46 7.69
N GLY A 94 -11.66 -2.15 7.04
CA GLY A 94 -10.24 -1.79 7.08
C GLY A 94 -9.94 -0.44 6.44
N CYS A 95 -10.60 -0.14 5.32
CA CYS A 95 -10.44 1.13 4.60
C CYS A 95 -10.66 2.36 5.49
N PRO A 96 -11.85 2.57 6.10
CA PRO A 96 -12.07 3.73 6.95
C PRO A 96 -11.18 3.71 8.19
N LEU A 97 -10.96 2.55 8.82
CA LEU A 97 -10.08 2.45 10.00
C LEU A 97 -8.66 2.92 9.69
N ALA A 98 -8.05 2.38 8.63
CA ALA A 98 -6.69 2.72 8.24
C ALA A 98 -6.58 4.19 7.82
N GLN A 99 -7.60 4.73 7.15
CA GLN A 99 -7.69 6.14 6.80
C GLN A 99 -7.66 7.04 8.04
N TYR A 100 -8.49 6.75 9.05
CA TYR A 100 -8.55 7.57 10.26
C TYR A 100 -7.31 7.42 11.14
N LEU A 101 -6.75 6.21 11.29
CA LEU A 101 -5.49 6.00 12.01
C LEU A 101 -4.35 6.79 11.37
N ALA A 102 -4.27 6.78 10.03
CA ALA A 102 -3.28 7.54 9.32
C ALA A 102 -3.50 9.06 9.46
N ALA A 103 -4.75 9.53 9.36
CA ALA A 103 -5.07 10.94 9.54
C ALA A 103 -4.79 11.44 10.97
N ALA A 104 -4.89 10.56 11.97
CA ALA A 104 -4.55 10.83 13.35
C ALA A 104 -3.03 10.78 13.64
N GLY A 105 -2.22 10.40 12.66
CA GLY A 105 -0.75 10.44 12.78
C GLY A 105 -0.15 9.27 13.54
N ILE A 106 -0.73 8.08 13.41
CA ILE A 106 -0.12 6.84 13.92
C ILE A 106 1.27 6.62 13.30
N GLY A 107 2.21 6.07 14.06
CA GLY A 107 3.57 5.87 13.58
C GLY A 107 3.70 4.88 12.42
N ARG A 108 3.06 3.70 12.56
CA ARG A 108 3.12 2.63 11.56
C ARG A 108 1.78 1.92 11.39
N LEU A 109 1.45 1.62 10.13
CA LEU A 109 0.31 0.78 9.74
C LEU A 109 0.79 -0.44 8.97
N GLY A 110 0.57 -1.62 9.54
CA GLY A 110 0.59 -2.87 8.80
C GLY A 110 -0.76 -3.08 8.12
N LEU A 111 -0.77 -3.37 6.82
CA LEU A 111 -1.98 -3.53 6.02
C LEU A 111 -1.97 -4.93 5.42
N LEU A 112 -2.74 -5.85 5.99
CA LEU A 112 -2.77 -7.24 5.55
C LEU A 112 -4.04 -7.52 4.76
N ASP A 113 -3.91 -7.96 3.51
CA ASP A 113 -5.04 -8.40 2.70
C ASP A 113 -4.57 -9.30 1.56
N TYR A 114 -5.25 -10.42 1.36
CA TYR A 114 -4.92 -11.41 0.32
C TYR A 114 -5.71 -11.22 -0.98
N ASP A 115 -6.69 -10.31 -1.00
CA ASP A 115 -7.49 -10.02 -2.18
C ASP A 115 -6.87 -8.93 -3.05
N VAL A 116 -7.43 -8.78 -4.25
CA VAL A 116 -7.19 -7.67 -5.18
C VAL A 116 -8.39 -6.72 -5.23
N VAL A 117 -8.17 -5.50 -5.70
CA VAL A 117 -9.23 -4.49 -5.86
C VAL A 117 -10.18 -4.88 -6.99
N GLU A 118 -11.48 -4.89 -6.68
CA GLU A 118 -12.55 -5.16 -7.63
C GLU A 118 -13.52 -3.99 -7.75
N LEU A 119 -14.05 -3.75 -8.95
CA LEU A 119 -14.99 -2.66 -9.20
C LEU A 119 -16.28 -2.78 -8.37
N SER A 120 -16.77 -4.01 -8.19
CA SER A 120 -17.95 -4.34 -7.36
C SER A 120 -17.78 -3.94 -5.89
N ASN A 121 -16.54 -3.72 -5.43
CA ASN A 121 -16.19 -3.46 -4.04
C ASN A 121 -15.98 -1.97 -3.74
N LEU A 122 -15.83 -1.13 -4.77
CA LEU A 122 -15.46 0.29 -4.62
C LEU A 122 -16.49 1.15 -3.88
N HIS A 123 -17.78 0.79 -3.91
CA HIS A 123 -18.83 1.54 -3.22
C HIS A 123 -18.68 1.58 -1.69
N ARG A 124 -17.86 0.68 -1.11
CA ARG A 124 -17.61 0.61 0.35
C ARG A 124 -16.13 0.60 0.73
N GLN A 125 -15.21 0.48 -0.24
CA GLN A 125 -13.77 0.36 0.00
C GLN A 125 -13.05 1.63 -0.49
N VAL A 126 -13.27 2.73 0.24
CA VAL A 126 -12.96 4.10 -0.21
C VAL A 126 -11.47 4.43 -0.33
N LEU A 127 -10.56 3.59 0.18
CA LEU A 127 -9.12 3.76 -0.10
C LEU A 127 -8.75 3.35 -1.53
N HIS A 128 -9.58 2.54 -2.18
CA HIS A 128 -9.35 2.04 -3.53
C HIS A 128 -10.06 2.91 -4.57
N SER A 129 -9.57 2.82 -5.80
CA SER A 129 -10.17 3.50 -6.96
C SER A 129 -10.15 2.60 -8.19
N GLU A 130 -10.88 2.99 -9.23
CA GLU A 130 -10.88 2.31 -10.53
C GLU A 130 -9.47 2.21 -11.12
N LEU A 131 -8.60 3.20 -10.88
CA LEU A 131 -7.19 3.18 -11.32
C LEU A 131 -6.36 2.09 -10.63
N THR A 132 -6.80 1.61 -9.47
CA THR A 132 -6.13 0.55 -8.71
C THR A 132 -6.79 -0.81 -8.90
N GLN A 133 -7.78 -0.94 -9.80
CA GLN A 133 -8.44 -2.21 -10.08
C GLN A 133 -7.42 -3.29 -10.47
N GLY A 134 -7.57 -4.49 -9.89
CA GLY A 134 -6.66 -5.62 -10.09
C GLY A 134 -5.35 -5.54 -9.29
N GLN A 135 -5.06 -4.44 -8.59
CA GLN A 135 -3.92 -4.38 -7.68
C GLN A 135 -4.26 -5.05 -6.34
N PRO A 136 -3.28 -5.61 -5.63
CA PRO A 136 -3.46 -6.08 -4.26
C PRO A 136 -4.05 -4.99 -3.35
N LYS A 137 -5.10 -5.34 -2.58
CA LYS A 137 -5.77 -4.37 -1.70
C LYS A 137 -4.80 -3.76 -0.69
N ALA A 138 -3.93 -4.58 -0.10
CA ALA A 138 -2.89 -4.12 0.83
C ALA A 138 -1.99 -3.03 0.23
N LEU A 139 -1.54 -3.21 -1.03
CA LEU A 139 -0.72 -2.24 -1.73
C LEU A 139 -1.50 -0.97 -2.08
N SER A 140 -2.70 -1.13 -2.65
CA SER A 140 -3.57 0.00 -3.01
C SER A 140 -3.88 0.87 -1.79
N ALA A 141 -4.20 0.24 -0.65
CA ALA A 141 -4.41 0.92 0.62
C ALA A 141 -3.15 1.66 1.11
N ALA A 142 -1.97 1.01 1.07
CA ALA A 142 -0.71 1.64 1.47
C ALA A 142 -0.40 2.89 0.65
N GLN A 143 -0.60 2.82 -0.68
CA GLN A 143 -0.41 3.97 -1.57
C GLN A 143 -1.41 5.09 -1.26
N ALA A 144 -2.67 4.76 -1.00
CA ALA A 144 -3.69 5.75 -0.62
C ALA A 144 -3.35 6.45 0.68
N ILE A 145 -2.91 5.70 1.68
CA ILE A 145 -2.49 6.26 2.97
C ILE A 145 -1.25 7.13 2.82
N SER A 146 -0.26 6.71 2.04
CA SER A 146 0.95 7.51 1.80
C SER A 146 0.64 8.84 1.11
N ARG A 147 -0.41 8.91 0.27
CA ARG A 147 -0.90 10.17 -0.31
C ARG A 147 -1.60 11.05 0.73
N LEU A 148 -2.33 10.45 1.66
CA LEU A 148 -3.02 11.17 2.74
C LEU A 148 -2.04 11.73 3.78
N ASN A 149 -1.14 10.88 4.26
CA ASN A 149 -0.17 11.20 5.29
C ASN A 149 1.15 10.45 5.07
N SER A 150 2.09 11.11 4.41
CA SER A 150 3.42 10.55 4.11
C SER A 150 4.31 10.34 5.34
N MET A 151 3.89 10.81 6.53
CA MET A 151 4.62 10.62 7.78
C MET A 151 4.35 9.25 8.42
N VAL A 152 3.29 8.57 7.97
CA VAL A 152 2.89 7.25 8.49
C VAL A 152 3.64 6.16 7.73
N GLN A 153 4.38 5.31 8.46
CA GLN A 153 5.05 4.17 7.84
C GLN A 153 4.03 3.10 7.48
N CYS A 154 3.77 2.90 6.19
CA CYS A 154 2.86 1.85 5.71
C CYS A 154 3.64 0.59 5.30
N VAL A 155 3.17 -0.57 5.74
CA VAL A 155 3.75 -1.89 5.40
C VAL A 155 2.63 -2.77 4.82
N PRO A 156 2.58 -2.96 3.49
CA PRO A 156 1.60 -3.83 2.86
C PRO A 156 2.01 -5.31 2.94
N TYR A 157 1.07 -6.18 3.29
CA TYR A 157 1.22 -7.64 3.28
C TYR A 157 0.14 -8.26 2.38
N HIS A 158 0.55 -8.80 1.24
CA HIS A 158 -0.36 -9.49 0.33
C HIS A 158 -0.39 -11.00 0.61
N LEU A 159 -0.97 -11.36 1.75
CA LEU A 159 -1.05 -12.76 2.18
C LEU A 159 -2.26 -12.98 3.07
N LYS A 160 -2.69 -14.24 3.16
CA LYS A 160 -3.78 -14.64 4.06
C LYS A 160 -3.23 -14.86 5.46
N LEU A 161 -3.90 -14.31 6.47
CA LEU A 161 -3.56 -14.61 7.86
C LEU A 161 -3.79 -16.10 8.13
N SER A 162 -2.76 -16.77 8.64
CA SER A 162 -2.74 -18.20 8.93
C SER A 162 -2.04 -18.47 10.26
N ARG A 163 -2.11 -19.69 10.79
CA ARG A 163 -1.47 -20.01 12.08
C ARG A 163 0.05 -19.86 12.01
N GLU A 164 0.62 -20.14 10.85
CA GLU A 164 2.06 -20.12 10.59
C GLU A 164 2.63 -18.70 10.60
N ASN A 165 1.85 -17.70 10.17
CA ASN A 165 2.31 -16.31 10.06
C ASN A 165 1.73 -15.37 11.14
N ALA A 166 0.64 -15.75 11.81
CA ALA A 166 -0.07 -14.89 12.75
C ALA A 166 0.82 -14.46 13.92
N ILE A 167 1.54 -15.39 14.54
CA ILE A 167 2.41 -15.08 15.70
C ILE A 167 3.46 -14.05 15.29
N GLN A 168 4.11 -14.27 14.15
CA GLN A 168 5.17 -13.39 13.68
C GLN A 168 4.66 -12.00 13.32
N LEU A 169 3.43 -11.88 12.80
CA LEU A 169 2.79 -10.58 12.54
C LEU A 169 2.42 -9.89 13.85
N ILE A 170 1.70 -10.59 14.72
CA ILE A 170 1.18 -10.05 15.98
C ILE A 170 2.30 -9.50 16.86
N GLN A 171 3.46 -10.18 16.91
CA GLN A 171 4.61 -9.73 17.68
C GLN A 171 5.19 -8.39 17.23
N GLN A 172 4.92 -7.95 15.99
CA GLN A 172 5.44 -6.69 15.44
C GLN A 172 4.52 -5.49 15.67
N TYR A 173 3.29 -5.74 16.15
CA TYR A 173 2.25 -4.73 16.31
C TYR A 173 1.59 -4.84 17.69
N PRO A 174 1.74 -3.83 18.57
CA PRO A 174 1.13 -3.82 19.89
C PRO A 174 -0.40 -3.70 19.84
N LEU A 175 -0.96 -3.17 18.76
CA LEU A 175 -2.40 -3.07 18.53
C LEU A 175 -2.78 -3.76 17.23
N ILE A 176 -3.84 -4.55 17.27
CA ILE A 176 -4.32 -5.33 16.13
C ILE A 176 -5.83 -5.16 16.02
N ASN A 177 -6.30 -4.97 14.80
CA ASN A 177 -7.71 -4.96 14.48
C ASN A 177 -8.07 -6.15 13.59
N CYS A 178 -8.95 -7.02 14.10
CA CYS A 178 -9.51 -8.18 13.39
C CYS A 178 -11.04 -8.09 13.39
N TYR A 179 -11.66 -8.17 12.20
CA TYR A 179 -13.11 -8.32 12.04
C TYR A 179 -13.40 -9.42 11.02
#